data_AF-N0ACH3-F1
#
_entry.id   AF-N0ACH3-F1
#
_cell.length_a   1.000
_cell.length_b   1.000
_cell.length_c   1.000
_cell.angle_alpha   90.00
_cell.angle_beta   90.00
_cell.angle_gamma   90.00
#
_symmetry.space_group_name_H-M   'P 1'
#
loop_
_entity.id
_entity.type
_entity.pdbx_description
1 polymer ?
#
loop_
_entity_poly.entity_id
_entity_poly.type
_entity_poly.pdbx_seq_one_letter_code
_entity_poly.pdbx_strand_id
1 'polypeptide(L)'
;GRSYEETLMILELMPYRASYPILKLVYSAAANASHNMGLNEADLFISKAEVNGGPILKRLRPRARGRSYPIKKPTCHITIVLKDKSK
;
A
#
# COMPACT_ATOMS: atom_id res chain seq x y z
N GLY A 1 7.92 -12.85 -5.07
CA GLY A 1 6.55 -12.43 -5.42
C GLY A 1 6.45 -12.20 -6.91
N ARG A 2 5.53 -11.34 -7.36
CA ARG A 2 5.38 -10.91 -8.77
C ARG A 2 6.47 -9.92 -9.16
N SER A 3 6.72 -9.77 -10.47
CA SER A 3 7.62 -8.73 -10.99
C SER A 3 7.00 -7.33 -10.83
N TYR A 4 7.85 -6.31 -10.90
CA TYR A 4 7.41 -4.92 -10.87
C TYR A 4 6.40 -4.61 -11.98
N GLU A 5 6.69 -4.97 -13.23
CA GLU A 5 5.83 -4.74 -14.39
C GLU A 5 4.47 -5.43 -14.27
N GLU A 6 4.45 -6.71 -13.88
CA GLU A 6 3.21 -7.46 -13.66
C GLU A 6 2.34 -6.79 -12.58
N THR A 7 2.98 -6.28 -11.52
CA THR A 7 2.27 -5.63 -10.42
C THR A 7 1.61 -4.35 -10.88
N LEU A 8 2.28 -3.53 -11.70
CA LEU A 8 1.72 -2.29 -12.23
C LEU A 8 0.44 -2.57 -13.03
N MET A 9 0.50 -3.52 -13.97
CA MET A 9 -0.68 -3.90 -14.75
C MET A 9 -1.84 -4.37 -13.86
N ILE A 10 -1.56 -5.23 -12.87
CA ILE A 10 -2.60 -5.76 -11.97
C ILE A 10 -3.23 -4.63 -11.16
N LEU A 11 -2.44 -3.73 -10.60
CA LEU A 11 -2.94 -2.65 -9.75
C LEU A 11 -3.71 -1.59 -10.53
N GLU A 12 -3.34 -1.30 -11.77
CA GLU A 12 -4.08 -0.36 -12.63
C GLU A 12 -5.47 -0.89 -13.00
N LEU A 13 -5.59 -2.20 -13.23
CA LEU A 13 -6.84 -2.84 -13.65
C LEU A 13 -7.76 -3.22 -12.48
N MET A 14 -7.25 -3.24 -11.25
CA MET A 14 -8.03 -3.65 -10.08
C MET A 14 -9.09 -2.59 -9.69
N PRO A 15 -10.37 -2.96 -9.51
CA PRO A 15 -11.46 -2.04 -9.21
C PRO A 15 -11.49 -1.55 -7.75
N TYR A 16 -10.50 -1.91 -6.93
CA TYR A 16 -10.49 -1.61 -5.52
C TYR A 16 -9.94 -0.20 -5.25
N ARG A 17 -10.56 0.51 -4.30
CA ARG A 17 -10.03 1.81 -3.82
C ARG A 17 -8.59 1.71 -3.29
N ALA A 18 -8.24 0.56 -2.73
CA ALA A 18 -6.92 0.31 -2.18
C ALA A 18 -5.81 0.22 -3.24
N SER A 19 -6.15 0.01 -4.52
CA SER A 19 -5.17 -0.09 -5.59
C SER A 19 -4.36 1.20 -5.75
N TYR A 20 -5.03 2.36 -5.70
CA TYR A 20 -4.39 3.66 -5.87
C TYR A 20 -3.23 3.94 -4.88
N PRO A 21 -3.41 3.82 -3.55
CA PRO A 21 -2.31 4.03 -2.61
C PRO A 21 -1.20 2.97 -2.73
N ILE A 22 -1.54 1.72 -3.07
CA ILE A 22 -0.55 0.65 -3.25
C ILE A 22 0.30 0.92 -4.50
N LEU A 23 -0.33 1.31 -5.61
CA LEU A 23 0.35 1.68 -6.85
C LEU A 23 1.34 2.83 -6.63
N LYS A 24 0.93 3.87 -5.89
CA LYS A 24 1.83 4.96 -5.49
C LYS A 24 3.02 4.47 -4.66
N LEU A 25 2.81 3.52 -3.74
CA LEU A 25 3.89 2.93 -2.94
C LEU A 25 4.84 2.10 -3.79
N VAL A 26 4.33 1.34 -4.76
CA VAL A 26 5.15 0.53 -5.68
C VAL A 26 6.06 1.44 -6.51
N TYR A 27 5.54 2.53 -7.08
CA TYR A 27 6.36 3.53 -7.77
C TYR A 27 7.42 4.15 -6.86
N SER A 28 7.03 4.53 -5.63
CA SER A 28 7.98 5.09 -4.66
C SER A 28 9.07 4.09 -4.28
N ALA A 29 8.73 2.81 -4.14
CA ALA A 29 9.69 1.77 -3.80
C ALA A 29 10.67 1.50 -4.96
N ALA A 30 10.20 1.50 -6.21
CA ALA A 30 11.05 1.36 -7.38
C ALA A 30 12.00 2.56 -7.53
N ALA A 31 11.50 3.78 -7.38
CA ALA A 31 12.32 4.99 -7.38
C ALA A 31 13.39 4.98 -6.27
N ASN A 32 13.05 4.47 -5.08
CA ASN A 32 14.03 4.32 -4.00
C ASN A 32 15.09 3.26 -4.31
N ALA A 33 14.70 2.16 -4.97
CA ALA A 33 15.62 1.11 -5.36
C ALA A 33 16.58 1.58 -6.46
N SER A 34 16.10 2.32 -7.46
CA SER A 34 16.94 2.87 -8.52
C SER A 34 17.88 3.97 -8.01
N HIS A 35 17.35 4.93 -7.24
CA HIS A 35 18.15 6.06 -6.77
C HIS A 35 19.16 5.68 -5.67
N ASN A 36 18.76 4.87 -4.69
CA ASN A 36 19.62 4.61 -3.52
C ASN A 36 20.44 3.32 -3.64
N MET A 37 19.96 2.33 -4.41
CA MET A 37 20.63 1.03 -4.53
C MET A 37 21.19 0.78 -5.94
N GLY A 38 20.94 1.68 -6.90
CA GLY A 38 21.42 1.55 -8.28
C GLY A 38 20.83 0.36 -9.03
N LEU A 39 19.68 -0.16 -8.57
CA LEU A 39 19.04 -1.34 -9.15
C LEU A 39 18.20 -0.94 -10.38
N ASN A 40 18.16 -1.81 -11.38
CA ASN A 40 17.34 -1.62 -12.57
C ASN A 40 15.89 -2.04 -12.31
N GLU A 41 14.92 -1.23 -12.77
CA GLU A 41 13.50 -1.44 -12.49
C GLU A 41 12.94 -2.75 -13.06
N ALA A 42 13.44 -3.16 -14.23
CA ALA A 42 13.03 -4.39 -14.91
C ALA A 42 13.36 -5.66 -14.11
N ASP A 43 14.42 -5.60 -13.28
CA ASP A 43 14.91 -6.73 -12.50
C ASP A 43 14.32 -6.77 -11.07
N LEU A 44 13.47 -5.79 -10.72
CA LEU A 44 12.84 -5.73 -9.40
C LEU A 44 11.63 -6.66 -9.29
N PHE A 45 11.52 -7.30 -8.14
CA PHE A 45 10.35 -8.07 -7.76
C PHE A 45 9.91 -7.77 -6.32
N ILE A 46 8.65 -8.03 -6.03
CA ILE A 46 8.11 -7.85 -4.67
C ILE A 46 8.54 -9.03 -3.81
N SER A 47 9.41 -8.76 -2.83
CA SER A 47 9.87 -9.73 -1.84
C SER A 47 8.91 -9.85 -0.67
N LYS A 48 8.40 -8.73 -0.15
CA LYS A 48 7.47 -8.69 0.98
C LYS A 48 6.41 -7.61 0.75
N ALA A 49 5.16 -7.94 1.05
CA ALA A 49 4.06 -6.98 1.08
C ALA A 49 3.21 -7.29 2.32
N GLU A 50 3.15 -6.36 3.25
CA GLU A 50 2.41 -6.52 4.50
C GLU A 50 1.63 -5.25 4.85
N VAL A 51 0.51 -5.44 5.56
CA VAL A 51 -0.36 -4.35 6.01
C VAL A 51 -0.62 -4.53 7.49
N ASN A 52 -0.17 -3.56 8.28
CA ASN A 52 -0.35 -3.53 9.72
C ASN A 52 -1.41 -2.52 10.13
N GLY A 53 -2.07 -2.76 11.28
CA GLY A 53 -3.07 -1.86 11.82
C GLY A 53 -2.45 -0.54 12.27
N GLY A 54 -3.03 0.58 11.86
CA GLY A 54 -2.68 1.92 12.31
C GLY A 54 -3.63 2.45 13.39
N PRO A 55 -3.41 3.68 13.87
CA PRO A 55 -4.29 4.31 14.86
C PRO A 55 -5.71 4.48 14.32
N ILE A 56 -6.70 4.09 15.12
CA ILE A 56 -8.11 4.20 14.75
C ILE A 56 -8.62 5.60 15.10
N LEU A 57 -9.06 6.35 14.09
CA LEU A 57 -9.68 7.65 14.30
C LEU A 57 -11.14 7.48 14.74
N LYS A 58 -11.49 7.99 15.91
CA LYS A 58 -12.88 7.99 16.42
C LYS A 58 -13.59 9.29 16.02
N ARG A 59 -14.84 9.19 15.59
CA ARG A 59 -15.73 10.34 15.28
C ARG A 59 -17.08 10.12 15.93
N LEU A 60 -17.67 11.15 16.51
CA LEU A 60 -19.00 11.06 17.10
C LEU A 60 -20.06 11.02 15.99
N ARG A 61 -21.02 10.09 16.07
CA ARG A 61 -22.22 10.10 15.22
C ARG A 61 -23.45 10.30 16.10
N PRO A 62 -24.24 11.37 15.89
CA PRO A 62 -25.48 11.55 16.62
C PRO A 62 -26.49 10.44 16.28
N ARG A 63 -27.30 10.07 17.26
CA ARG A 63 -28.36 9.07 17.16
C ARG A 63 -29.63 9.59 17.84
N ALA A 64 -30.75 8.89 17.62
CA ALA A 64 -32.03 9.24 18.21
C ALA A 64 -31.98 9.29 19.75
N ARG A 65 -32.91 10.05 20.33
CA ARG A 65 -33.07 10.22 21.80
C ARG A 65 -31.82 10.75 22.51
N GLY A 66 -31.14 11.73 21.93
CA GLY A 66 -29.96 12.38 22.53
C GLY A 66 -28.73 11.48 22.69
N ARG A 67 -28.73 10.30 22.05
CA ARG A 67 -27.60 9.35 22.13
C ARG A 67 -26.53 9.68 21.09
N SER A 68 -25.30 9.26 21.36
CA SER A 68 -24.22 9.33 20.39
C SER A 68 -23.36 8.07 20.48
N TYR A 69 -22.89 7.61 19.31
CA TYR A 69 -21.97 6.47 19.23
C TYR A 69 -20.72 6.84 18.44
N PRO A 70 -19.55 6.28 18.81
CA PRO A 70 -18.33 6.50 18.05
C PRO A 70 -18.32 5.67 16.75
N ILE A 71 -18.12 6.32 15.61
CA ILE A 71 -17.65 5.69 14.37
C ILE A 71 -16.14 5.52 14.47
N LYS A 72 -15.66 4.31 14.25
CA LYS A 72 -14.23 4.00 14.10
C LYS A 72 -13.85 4.10 12.62
N LYS A 73 -12.88 4.95 12.29
CA LYS A 73 -12.24 5.04 10.97
C LYS A 73 -10.84 4.43 11.07
N PRO A 74 -10.67 3.15 10.70
CA PRO A 74 -9.36 2.49 10.80
C PRO A 74 -8.38 3.08 9.79
N THR A 75 -7.11 3.10 10.18
CA THR A 75 -5.97 3.40 9.30
C THR A 75 -5.03 2.19 9.28
N CYS A 76 -4.07 2.17 8.36
CA CYS A 76 -3.11 1.09 8.25
C CYS A 76 -1.73 1.63 7.83
N HIS A 77 -0.71 0.83 8.13
CA HIS A 77 0.65 1.00 7.63
C HIS A 77 0.91 -0.08 6.58
N ILE A 78 1.19 0.33 5.36
CA ILE A 78 1.47 -0.58 4.24
C ILE A 78 2.99 -0.57 4.03
N THR A 79 3.59 -1.76 4.04
CA THR A 79 5.03 -1.93 3.83
C THR A 79 5.24 -2.85 2.63
N ILE A 80 5.94 -2.34 1.62
CA ILE A 80 6.31 -3.07 0.41
C ILE A 80 7.82 -3.06 0.32
N VAL A 81 8.41 -4.25 0.14
CA VAL A 81 9.85 -4.45 -0.01
C VAL A 81 10.10 -5.03 -1.39
N LEU A 82 10.84 -4.28 -2.20
CA LEU A 82 11.37 -4.73 -3.48
C LEU A 82 12.77 -5.32 -3.29
N LYS A 83 13.08 -6.34 -4.08
CA LYS A 83 14.41 -6.93 -4.17
C LYS A 83 14.75 -7.19 -5.64
N ASP A 84 16.04 -7.32 -5.90
CA ASP A 84 16.57 -7.71 -7.20
C ASP A 84 16.40 -9.22 -7.40
N LYS A 85 15.85 -9.63 -8.55
CA LYS A 85 15.56 -11.02 -8.89
C LYS A 85 16.80 -11.92 -8.94
N SER A 86 17.97 -11.31 -9.16
CA SER A 86 19.24 -12.02 -9.29
C SER A 86 19.92 -12.37 -7.94
N LYS A 87 19.47 -11.79 -6.82
CA LYS A 87 20.02 -11.98 -5.47
C LYS A 87 18.99 -12.54 -4.49
#